data_AF-A0A4Y9XK51-F1
#
_entry.id   AF-A0A4Y9XK51-F1
#
_cell.length_a   1.000
_cell.length_b   1.000
_cell.length_c   1.000
_cell.angle_alpha   90.00
_cell.angle_beta   90.00
_cell.angle_gamma   90.00
#
_symmetry.space_group_name_H-M   'P 1'
#
loop_
_entity.id
_entity.type
_entity.pdbx_description
1 polymer ?
#
loop_
_entity_poly.entity_id
_entity_poly.type
_entity_poly.pdbx_seq_one_letter_code
_entity_poly.pdbx_strand_id
1 'polypeptide(L)'
;MIPLGVSSSATEQTPAAFGSHVGESRWASIAFGRADLSPKYYHAHQTKSSNGWDYYVTAPHMSDRGPFGRTTRSLYVFNRITKTVHHLKDTNRIVSPIHSVEHEIINELGEKKVRHVSTVRAAWDVAPEGKCYDTVTPTFCDDKRIDPRFAPPEVGWFHAERVYRAYRLITNELGTPIWMFKNWEEVMRVMIDIFEALDDAEKAGWRHRDVSSGNIMICGGHGLLIDWDASQRSKDMNKENSNRVPDLTGTWQFMSLRRLRNVGGRHDAVDDMESVFWVLLWLALNYSVHTLTPEDLKYYLDFIFDHRRVVEGCYTGGAGKDALLEKEYLNGFIPTTFSPDGLQNTLEALHDAFRVRPPPVPKLRGLNEERAKRKLAAYRQDMIDYEEDLAKLKDSTYVRKLLEDDLENYTWPMHGPVEHVIPADHDGSQMTPTLRKSLSAGVRQQTVARRSSSFSKGPILTAAGRAKMMRIGMSSDSKLVTHYATVNERDEEGQGQSKDT
;
A
#
# COMPACT_ATOMS: atom_id res chain seq x y z
N MET A 1 -1.05 -38.12 21.97
CA MET A 1 -1.15 -39.41 21.24
C MET A 1 -1.72 -40.46 22.18
N ILE A 2 -2.21 -41.58 21.62
CA ILE A 2 -2.70 -42.84 22.23
C ILE A 2 -4.23 -42.89 22.39
N PRO A 3 -4.92 -44.01 22.02
CA PRO A 3 -4.46 -45.43 21.95
C PRO A 3 -4.44 -46.06 20.54
N LEU A 4 -3.49 -46.94 20.14
CA LEU A 4 -2.95 -48.24 20.61
C LEU A 4 -3.72 -49.50 20.11
N GLY A 5 -3.01 -50.32 19.31
CA GLY A 5 -3.26 -51.75 18.99
C GLY A 5 -3.60 -52.03 17.50
N VAL A 6 -3.07 -53.02 16.75
CA VAL A 6 -2.20 -54.20 17.01
C VAL A 6 -1.62 -54.71 15.66
N SER A 7 -0.44 -55.39 15.70
CA SER A 7 0.10 -56.42 14.76
C SER A 7 0.80 -55.97 13.47
N SER A 8 2.15 -56.05 13.37
CA SER A 8 3.00 -57.12 12.79
C SER A 8 2.86 -57.26 11.26
N SER A 9 3.89 -57.28 10.41
CA SER A 9 5.18 -57.98 10.46
C SER A 9 6.15 -57.38 9.41
N ALA A 10 7.44 -57.70 9.55
CA ALA A 10 8.55 -57.21 8.73
C ALA A 10 8.80 -58.04 7.46
N THR A 11 9.36 -57.41 6.42
CA THR A 11 10.43 -58.01 5.61
C THR A 11 11.24 -56.95 4.86
N GLU A 12 12.55 -57.13 4.92
CA GLU A 12 13.62 -56.42 4.21
C GLU A 12 13.56 -56.65 2.69
N GLN A 13 14.06 -55.69 1.90
CA GLN A 13 15.18 -55.90 0.96
C GLN A 13 15.54 -54.61 0.18
N THR A 14 16.83 -54.27 0.25
CA THR A 14 17.63 -53.28 -0.49
C THR A 14 17.96 -53.75 -1.94
N PRO A 15 18.84 -53.07 -2.73
CA PRO A 15 18.72 -51.77 -3.42
C PRO A 15 19.17 -51.83 -4.92
N ALA A 16 19.41 -50.67 -5.55
CA ALA A 16 20.07 -50.44 -6.86
C ALA A 16 19.18 -50.66 -8.12
N ALA A 17 19.34 -49.95 -9.25
CA ALA A 17 20.51 -49.31 -9.82
C ALA A 17 20.15 -48.17 -10.80
N PHE A 18 21.19 -47.41 -11.13
CA PHE A 18 21.28 -46.41 -12.21
C PHE A 18 20.84 -46.95 -13.58
N GLY A 19 20.17 -46.10 -14.35
CA GLY A 19 19.91 -46.30 -15.78
C GLY A 19 19.70 -44.97 -16.49
N SER A 20 20.73 -44.55 -17.22
CA SER A 20 20.73 -43.42 -18.15
C SER A 20 19.79 -43.68 -19.34
N HIS A 21 18.93 -42.71 -19.70
CA HIS A 21 18.47 -42.59 -21.08
C HIS A 21 18.19 -41.13 -21.46
N VAL A 22 18.88 -40.71 -22.52
CA VAL A 22 18.62 -39.55 -23.37
C VAL A 22 17.29 -39.74 -24.08
N GLY A 23 16.45 -38.71 -24.16
CA GLY A 23 15.22 -38.76 -24.94
C GLY A 23 14.32 -37.53 -24.80
N GLU A 24 14.45 -36.64 -25.79
CA GLU A 24 13.35 -35.92 -26.45
C GLU A 24 12.45 -34.96 -25.65
N SER A 25 12.62 -33.69 -26.03
CA SER A 25 11.67 -32.60 -25.91
C SER A 25 10.26 -33.02 -26.37
N ARG A 26 9.33 -33.11 -25.41
CA ARG A 26 7.89 -33.15 -25.69
C ARG A 26 7.20 -32.07 -24.88
N TRP A 27 6.70 -31.07 -25.61
CA TRP A 27 5.69 -30.12 -25.16
C TRP A 27 4.51 -30.91 -24.61
N ALA A 28 4.37 -30.94 -23.28
CA ALA A 28 3.24 -31.52 -22.59
C ALA A 28 2.39 -30.38 -22.02
N SER A 29 1.15 -30.32 -22.49
CA SER A 29 0.05 -29.48 -22.03
C SER A 29 0.04 -29.33 -20.51
N ILE A 30 -0.12 -28.09 -20.04
CA ILE A 30 -0.36 -27.77 -18.63
C ILE A 30 -1.70 -28.40 -18.24
N ALA A 31 -1.65 -29.61 -17.70
CA ALA A 31 -2.78 -30.26 -17.07
C ALA A 31 -3.08 -29.49 -15.78
N PHE A 32 -4.30 -28.96 -15.68
CA PHE A 32 -4.85 -28.36 -14.47
C PHE A 32 -4.63 -29.31 -13.28
N GLY A 33 -3.79 -28.87 -12.33
CA GLY A 33 -3.46 -29.65 -11.14
C GLY A 33 -4.73 -30.02 -10.37
N ARG A 34 -4.98 -31.33 -10.24
CA ARG A 34 -5.97 -31.90 -9.33
C ARG A 34 -5.70 -31.37 -7.92
N ALA A 35 -6.73 -30.89 -7.22
CA ALA A 35 -6.59 -30.45 -5.83
C ALA A 35 -5.99 -31.59 -4.98
N ASP A 36 -4.85 -31.32 -4.35
CA ASP A 36 -4.26 -32.23 -3.38
C ASP A 36 -5.17 -32.34 -2.15
N LEU A 37 -5.82 -33.50 -2.03
CA LEU A 37 -6.73 -33.87 -0.94
C LEU A 37 -6.00 -34.60 0.20
N SER A 38 -4.66 -34.56 0.24
CA SER A 38 -3.90 -35.15 1.34
C SER A 38 -4.32 -34.53 2.69
N PRO A 39 -4.47 -35.34 3.75
CA PRO A 39 -4.87 -34.85 5.06
C PRO A 39 -3.78 -33.94 5.62
N LYS A 40 -4.01 -32.63 5.55
CA LYS A 40 -3.17 -31.63 6.22
C LYS A 40 -3.48 -31.67 7.72
N TYR A 41 -2.46 -31.93 8.52
CA TYR A 41 -2.55 -31.91 9.97
C TYR A 41 -2.67 -30.45 10.44
N TYR A 42 -3.79 -30.10 11.05
CA TYR A 42 -4.00 -28.78 11.66
C TYR A 42 -3.63 -28.84 13.14
N HIS A 43 -2.76 -27.95 13.59
CA HIS A 43 -2.49 -27.79 15.02
C HIS A 43 -3.63 -26.97 15.64
N ALA A 44 -4.63 -27.64 16.22
CA ALA A 44 -5.66 -27.00 17.00
C ALA A 44 -5.18 -26.88 18.46
N HIS A 45 -5.06 -25.65 18.98
CA HIS A 45 -4.90 -25.48 20.42
C HIS A 45 -6.12 -26.07 21.14
N GLN A 46 -5.88 -26.75 22.27
CA GLN A 46 -6.97 -27.22 23.13
C GLN A 46 -7.88 -26.05 23.51
N THR A 47 -9.17 -26.21 23.24
CA THR A 47 -10.22 -25.23 23.51
C THR A 47 -10.28 -24.91 25.00
N LYS A 48 -9.74 -23.76 25.41
CA LYS A 48 -10.19 -23.07 26.62
C LYS A 48 -11.36 -22.19 26.20
N SER A 49 -12.57 -22.56 26.61
CA SER A 49 -13.85 -21.95 26.24
C SER A 49 -14.04 -20.49 26.71
N SER A 50 -12.99 -19.81 27.17
CA SER A 50 -13.14 -18.58 27.96
C SER A 50 -12.89 -17.26 27.22
N ASN A 51 -12.33 -17.23 26.00
CA ASN A 51 -11.82 -15.96 25.46
C ASN A 51 -12.53 -15.44 24.19
N GLY A 52 -13.55 -16.13 23.68
CA GLY A 52 -14.44 -15.57 22.63
C GLY A 52 -13.84 -15.41 21.22
N TRP A 53 -12.59 -15.81 20.98
CA TRP A 53 -11.95 -15.84 19.65
C TRP A 53 -11.66 -17.30 19.27
N ASP A 54 -12.41 -17.86 18.32
CA ASP A 54 -12.24 -19.25 17.84
C ASP A 54 -12.13 -19.26 16.31
N TYR A 55 -10.89 -19.25 15.84
CA TYR A 55 -10.54 -19.04 14.44
C TYR A 55 -9.61 -20.13 13.93
N TYR A 56 -9.88 -20.61 12.72
CA TYR A 56 -8.92 -21.39 11.95
C TYR A 56 -8.19 -20.48 10.96
N VAL A 57 -6.86 -20.46 11.05
CA VAL A 57 -6.00 -19.74 10.11
C VAL A 57 -5.32 -20.77 9.22
N THR A 58 -5.22 -20.47 7.92
CA THR A 58 -4.40 -21.30 7.02
C THR A 58 -2.93 -21.25 7.45
N ALA A 59 -2.23 -22.39 7.37
CA ALA A 59 -0.80 -22.41 7.67
C ALA A 59 -0.09 -21.37 6.77
N PRO A 60 0.66 -20.41 7.34
CA PRO A 60 1.32 -19.40 6.54
C PRO A 60 2.37 -20.08 5.65
N HIS A 61 2.32 -19.82 4.35
CA HIS A 61 3.48 -20.08 3.52
C HIS A 61 4.47 -18.95 3.76
N MET A 62 5.69 -19.30 4.15
CA MET A 62 6.76 -18.33 4.30
C MET A 62 6.91 -17.54 2.99
N SER A 63 6.73 -16.22 3.03
CA SER A 63 7.10 -15.37 1.91
C SER A 63 8.58 -15.04 2.03
N ASP A 64 9.34 -15.23 0.97
CA ASP A 64 10.73 -14.74 0.89
C ASP A 64 10.73 -13.21 1.04
N ARG A 65 11.13 -12.73 2.21
CA ARG A 65 11.34 -11.32 2.51
C ARG A 65 12.75 -11.15 3.03
N GLY A 66 13.38 -10.07 2.57
CA GLY A 66 14.68 -9.65 3.10
C GLY A 66 14.60 -9.39 4.62
N PRO A 67 15.74 -9.34 5.30
CA PRO A 67 15.79 -9.21 6.76
C PRO A 67 15.28 -7.84 7.28
N PHE A 68 14.94 -6.91 6.39
CA PHE A 68 14.50 -5.55 6.71
C PHE A 68 13.03 -5.37 6.32
N GLY A 69 12.14 -5.15 7.30
CA GLY A 69 10.75 -4.77 7.05
C GLY A 69 9.73 -5.29 8.06
N ARG A 70 8.47 -4.88 7.88
CA ARG A 70 7.34 -5.14 8.81
C ARG A 70 6.84 -6.59 8.81
N THR A 71 7.48 -7.52 8.07
CA THR A 71 7.07 -8.94 7.96
C THR A 71 5.54 -9.17 7.83
N THR A 72 4.82 -8.23 7.19
CA THR A 72 3.35 -8.21 7.04
C THR A 72 2.81 -9.36 6.20
N ARG A 73 2.05 -10.29 6.78
CA ARG A 73 1.37 -11.37 6.07
C ARG A 73 -0.13 -11.07 6.00
N SER A 74 -0.70 -11.25 4.81
CA SER A 74 -2.14 -11.20 4.60
C SER A 74 -2.66 -12.63 4.53
N LEU A 75 -3.49 -13.01 5.51
CA LEU A 75 -3.99 -14.37 5.70
C LEU A 75 -5.53 -14.36 5.69
N TYR A 76 -6.10 -15.52 5.38
CA TYR A 76 -7.53 -15.77 5.59
C TYR A 76 -7.75 -16.51 6.89
N VAL A 77 -8.80 -16.08 7.59
CA VAL A 77 -9.17 -16.64 8.87
C VAL A 77 -10.66 -17.01 8.87
N PHE A 78 -10.97 -18.27 9.21
CA PHE A 78 -12.33 -18.77 9.31
C PHE A 78 -12.81 -18.70 10.76
N ASN A 79 -13.86 -17.93 11.02
CA ASN A 79 -14.50 -17.86 12.33
C ASN A 79 -15.43 -19.07 12.51
N ARG A 80 -15.14 -19.92 13.49
CA ARG A 80 -15.92 -21.16 13.70
C ARG A 80 -17.31 -20.92 14.26
N ILE A 81 -17.53 -19.79 14.94
CA ILE A 81 -18.80 -19.44 15.58
C ILE A 81 -19.75 -18.89 14.52
N THR A 82 -19.32 -17.89 13.77
CA THR A 82 -20.15 -17.24 12.74
C THR A 82 -20.14 -17.97 11.40
N LYS A 83 -19.23 -18.95 11.21
CA LYS A 83 -19.02 -19.68 9.95
C LYS A 83 -18.66 -18.77 8.76
N THR A 84 -18.02 -17.64 9.05
CA THR A 84 -17.61 -16.63 8.06
C THR A 84 -16.09 -16.61 7.90
N VAL A 85 -15.62 -16.19 6.72
CA VAL A 85 -14.20 -15.93 6.48
C VAL A 85 -13.94 -14.43 6.62
N HIS A 86 -12.78 -14.08 7.17
CA HIS A 86 -12.29 -12.72 7.32
C HIS A 86 -10.82 -12.62 6.89
N HIS A 87 -10.33 -11.40 6.73
CA HIS A 87 -8.92 -11.11 6.48
C HIS A 87 -8.19 -10.93 7.81
N LEU A 88 -7.01 -11.51 7.92
CA LEU A 88 -6.07 -11.35 9.02
C LEU A 88 -4.77 -10.75 8.48
N LYS A 89 -4.49 -9.51 8.87
CA LYS A 89 -3.18 -8.87 8.71
C LYS A 89 -2.32 -9.24 9.93
N ASP A 90 -1.24 -9.96 9.71
CA ASP A 90 -0.24 -10.37 10.72
C ASP A 90 1.06 -9.61 10.42
N THR A 91 1.38 -8.58 11.20
CA THR A 91 2.43 -7.61 10.86
C THR A 91 3.23 -7.19 12.09
N ASN A 92 4.40 -6.62 11.85
CA ASN A 92 5.18 -5.91 12.84
C ASN A 92 4.87 -4.41 12.72
N ARG A 93 4.05 -3.88 13.64
CA ARG A 93 3.73 -2.45 13.69
C ARG A 93 4.88 -1.66 14.32
N ILE A 94 5.04 -0.41 13.91
CA ILE A 94 6.01 0.49 14.53
C ILE A 94 5.49 0.92 15.90
N VAL A 95 6.36 0.88 16.92
CA VAL A 95 6.09 1.45 18.24
C VAL A 95 6.70 2.83 18.28
N SER A 96 5.85 3.86 18.18
CA SER A 96 6.27 5.25 18.13
C SER A 96 5.18 6.15 18.71
N PRO A 97 5.53 7.23 19.44
CA PRO A 97 4.53 8.20 19.92
C PRO A 97 3.87 8.99 18.78
N ILE A 98 4.44 8.96 17.58
CA ILE A 98 3.95 9.70 16.40
C ILE A 98 2.96 8.86 15.60
N HIS A 99 3.13 7.53 15.57
CA HIS A 99 2.34 6.63 14.75
C HIS A 99 1.14 6.10 15.55
N SER A 100 -0.06 6.34 15.03
CA SER A 100 -1.28 5.72 15.58
C SER A 100 -1.37 4.25 15.16
N VAL A 101 -1.99 3.42 15.99
CA VAL A 101 -2.17 2.01 15.65
C VAL A 101 -3.30 1.90 14.63
N GLU A 102 -3.09 1.13 13.57
CA GLU A 102 -4.00 1.03 12.42
C GLU A 102 -5.48 0.80 12.81
N HIS A 103 -5.77 -0.09 13.78
CA HIS A 103 -7.16 -0.32 14.18
C HIS A 103 -7.82 0.88 14.87
N GLU A 104 -7.05 1.73 15.56
CA GLU A 104 -7.57 2.94 16.19
C GLU A 104 -7.96 3.96 15.12
N ILE A 105 -7.14 4.07 14.07
CA ILE A 105 -7.42 4.91 12.90
C ILE A 105 -8.71 4.43 12.24
N ILE A 106 -8.80 3.14 11.91
CA ILE A 106 -9.99 2.57 11.27
C ILE A 106 -11.24 2.75 12.13
N ASN A 107 -11.14 2.56 13.45
CA ASN A 107 -12.28 2.78 14.35
C ASN A 107 -12.74 4.24 14.33
N GLU A 108 -11.82 5.21 14.36
CA GLU A 108 -12.16 6.64 14.28
C GLU A 108 -12.79 7.01 12.93
N LEU A 109 -12.29 6.45 11.82
CA LEU A 109 -12.89 6.61 10.49
C LEU A 109 -14.33 6.05 10.48
N GLY A 110 -14.55 4.89 11.08
CA GLY A 110 -15.88 4.29 11.23
C GLY A 110 -16.83 5.12 12.11
N GLU A 111 -16.35 5.67 13.22
CA GLU A 111 -17.11 6.59 14.09
C GLU A 111 -17.53 7.86 13.34
N LYS A 112 -16.65 8.36 12.46
CA LYS A 112 -16.90 9.51 11.59
C LYS A 112 -17.65 9.16 10.31
N LYS A 113 -18.06 7.90 10.13
CA LYS A 113 -18.84 7.39 8.99
C LYS A 113 -18.14 7.61 7.64
N VAL A 114 -16.80 7.52 7.62
CA VAL A 114 -16.04 7.51 6.38
C VAL A 114 -16.47 6.31 5.55
N ARG A 115 -16.80 6.55 4.28
CA ARG A 115 -17.28 5.51 3.36
C ARG A 115 -16.11 4.74 2.75
N HIS A 116 -16.42 3.54 2.24
CA HIS A 116 -15.48 2.73 1.46
C HIS A 116 -14.16 2.39 2.18
N VAL A 117 -14.21 2.25 3.51
CA VAL A 117 -13.09 1.78 4.35
C VAL A 117 -13.48 0.51 5.09
N SER A 118 -12.49 -0.35 5.34
CA SER A 118 -12.74 -1.58 6.11
C SER A 118 -13.12 -1.26 7.56
N THR A 119 -13.79 -2.18 8.24
CA THR A 119 -14.12 -2.10 9.67
C THR A 119 -13.33 -3.13 10.47
N VAL A 120 -12.95 -2.76 11.69
CA VAL A 120 -12.20 -3.63 12.59
C VAL A 120 -13.13 -4.68 13.20
N ARG A 121 -12.74 -5.94 13.06
CA ARG A 121 -13.33 -7.05 13.82
C ARG A 121 -12.58 -7.30 15.12
N ALA A 122 -11.25 -7.34 15.01
CA ALA A 122 -10.35 -7.66 16.11
C ALA A 122 -9.00 -7.00 15.88
N ALA A 123 -8.33 -6.57 16.94
CA ALA A 123 -6.94 -6.17 16.86
C ALA A 123 -6.24 -6.43 18.19
N TRP A 124 -4.99 -6.88 18.14
CA TRP A 124 -4.19 -7.10 19.35
C TRP A 124 -2.70 -7.10 19.05
N ASP A 125 -1.92 -6.66 20.04
CA ASP A 125 -0.49 -6.93 20.09
C ASP A 125 -0.27 -8.41 20.47
N VAL A 126 0.62 -9.09 19.76
CA VAL A 126 0.90 -10.51 19.95
C VAL A 126 1.77 -10.69 21.19
N ALA A 127 1.19 -11.32 22.22
CA ALA A 127 1.82 -11.50 23.52
C ALA A 127 1.76 -12.98 23.99
N PRO A 128 2.49 -13.91 23.34
CA PRO A 128 2.59 -15.27 23.84
C PRO A 128 3.19 -15.22 25.25
N GLU A 129 2.53 -15.86 26.22
CA GLU A 129 2.89 -15.80 27.65
C GLU A 129 2.58 -14.47 28.37
N GLY A 130 1.71 -13.64 27.77
CA GLY A 130 1.25 -12.40 28.41
C GLY A 130 2.24 -11.25 28.34
N LYS A 131 3.32 -11.39 27.54
CA LYS A 131 4.31 -10.33 27.29
C LYS A 131 4.42 -10.06 25.79
N CYS A 132 4.39 -8.79 25.41
CA CYS A 132 4.71 -8.38 24.05
C CYS A 132 6.23 -8.50 23.82
N TYR A 133 6.62 -8.86 22.61
CA TYR A 133 8.02 -8.89 22.20
C TYR A 133 8.26 -7.74 21.23
N ASP A 134 9.10 -6.81 21.67
CA ASP A 134 9.56 -5.71 20.85
C ASP A 134 10.87 -6.11 20.22
N THR A 135 10.86 -6.15 18.89
CA THR A 135 12.04 -6.37 18.09
C THR A 135 12.42 -5.04 17.50
N VAL A 136 13.56 -4.50 17.90
CA VAL A 136 14.20 -3.49 17.06
C VAL A 136 14.80 -4.28 15.87
N THR A 137 15.17 -3.64 14.75
CA THR A 137 15.94 -4.34 13.69
C THR A 137 17.46 -4.57 13.98
N PRO A 138 18.07 -4.23 15.16
CA PRO A 138 19.50 -4.14 15.36
C PRO A 138 20.12 -5.47 15.77
N THR A 139 19.52 -6.62 15.49
CA THR A 139 20.28 -7.89 15.53
C THR A 139 21.46 -7.93 14.53
N PHE A 140 21.65 -6.86 13.75
CA PHE A 140 22.80 -6.60 12.88
C PHE A 140 23.56 -5.29 13.20
N CYS A 141 23.27 -4.63 14.32
CA CYS A 141 23.93 -3.39 14.75
C CYS A 141 24.67 -3.61 16.07
N ASP A 142 25.62 -4.53 16.08
CA ASP A 142 26.65 -4.48 17.11
C ASP A 142 27.57 -3.29 16.75
N ASP A 143 27.80 -2.39 17.70
CA ASP A 143 28.76 -1.27 17.62
C ASP A 143 28.52 -0.16 16.58
N LYS A 144 27.29 0.40 16.54
CA LYS A 144 26.94 1.62 15.76
C LYS A 144 27.26 1.54 14.25
N ARG A 145 27.51 0.35 13.71
CA ARG A 145 27.80 0.12 12.31
C ARG A 145 26.86 -0.96 11.78
N ILE A 146 26.00 -0.58 10.83
CA ILE A 146 25.32 -1.58 10.01
C ILE A 146 26.37 -2.18 9.09
N ASP A 147 26.44 -3.50 9.04
CA ASP A 147 27.30 -4.18 8.08
C ASP A 147 26.92 -3.74 6.65
N PRO A 148 27.84 -3.06 5.92
CA PRO A 148 27.55 -2.49 4.61
C PRO A 148 27.21 -3.55 3.55
N ARG A 149 27.44 -4.84 3.83
CA ARG A 149 27.02 -5.96 2.98
C ARG A 149 25.51 -6.19 2.99
N PHE A 150 24.80 -5.74 4.03
CA PHE A 150 23.37 -6.00 4.20
C PHE A 150 22.50 -4.74 4.07
N ALA A 151 23.03 -3.55 4.35
CA ALA A 151 22.37 -2.29 3.98
C ALA A 151 23.41 -1.23 3.63
N PRO A 152 23.23 -0.45 2.55
CA PRO A 152 24.08 0.70 2.26
C PRO A 152 24.08 1.66 3.47
N PRO A 153 25.27 2.18 3.88
CA PRO A 153 25.42 3.01 5.08
C PRO A 153 24.47 4.21 5.15
N GLU A 154 24.03 4.74 4.00
CA GLU A 154 23.27 5.99 3.93
C GLU A 154 21.74 5.83 4.04
N VAL A 155 21.17 4.64 3.82
CA VAL A 155 19.71 4.38 3.89
C VAL A 155 19.33 3.62 5.18
N GLY A 156 20.24 2.77 5.68
CA GLY A 156 19.93 1.75 6.67
C GLY A 156 19.79 2.23 8.12
N TRP A 157 20.47 3.32 8.49
CA TRP A 157 20.63 3.68 9.91
C TRP A 157 19.32 4.06 10.59
N PHE A 158 18.49 4.89 9.95
CA PHE A 158 17.23 5.35 10.52
C PHE A 158 16.12 4.28 10.55
N HIS A 159 16.14 3.34 9.59
CA HIS A 159 15.21 2.20 9.62
C HIS A 159 15.61 1.17 10.69
N ALA A 160 16.90 1.05 10.99
CA ALA A 160 17.43 0.09 11.96
C ALA A 160 17.05 0.41 13.42
N GLU A 161 16.84 1.69 13.77
CA GLU A 161 16.44 2.12 15.12
C GLU A 161 14.95 1.91 15.44
N ARG A 162 14.14 1.51 14.47
CA ARG A 162 12.69 1.33 14.69
C ARG A 162 12.42 0.13 15.57
N VAL A 163 11.65 0.40 16.63
CA VAL A 163 11.04 -0.63 17.46
C VAL A 163 9.80 -1.15 16.77
N TYR A 164 9.76 -2.45 16.55
CA TYR A 164 8.62 -3.14 15.99
C TYR A 164 7.98 -4.08 17.00
N ARG A 165 6.65 -4.13 16.99
CA ARG A 165 5.87 -5.06 17.81
C ARG A 165 4.99 -5.91 16.92
N ALA A 166 5.02 -7.22 17.15
CA ALA A 166 4.12 -8.16 16.48
C ALA A 166 2.65 -7.80 16.81
N TYR A 167 1.85 -7.67 15.77
CA TYR A 167 0.51 -7.11 15.81
C TYR A 167 -0.39 -7.83 14.81
N ARG A 168 -1.64 -8.07 15.21
CA ARG A 168 -2.65 -8.71 14.38
C ARG A 168 -3.90 -7.87 14.29
N LEU A 169 -4.44 -7.77 13.09
CA LEU A 169 -5.67 -7.07 12.77
C LEU A 169 -6.55 -7.98 11.91
N ILE A 170 -7.79 -8.18 12.34
CA ILE A 170 -8.84 -8.83 11.57
C ILE A 170 -9.86 -7.78 11.15
N THR A 171 -10.14 -7.69 9.86
CA THR A 171 -11.15 -6.80 9.28
C THR A 171 -12.41 -7.59 8.89
N ASN A 172 -13.58 -6.93 8.84
CA ASN A 172 -14.82 -7.63 8.51
C ASN A 172 -14.97 -7.89 7.01
N GLU A 173 -14.63 -6.91 6.18
CA GLU A 173 -14.80 -6.90 4.74
C GLU A 173 -13.70 -7.69 4.05
N LEU A 174 -14.10 -8.41 2.99
CA LEU A 174 -13.21 -9.18 2.12
C LEU A 174 -13.41 -8.72 0.68
N GLY A 175 -12.45 -7.95 0.18
CA GLY A 175 -12.42 -7.58 -1.23
C GLY A 175 -11.51 -8.48 -2.07
N THR A 176 -11.58 -8.29 -3.37
CA THR A 176 -10.58 -8.76 -4.34
C THR A 176 -9.71 -7.60 -4.79
N PRO A 177 -8.41 -7.78 -5.08
CA PRO A 177 -7.58 -6.67 -5.57
C PRO A 177 -8.14 -6.01 -6.84
N ILE A 178 -7.91 -4.71 -7.01
CA ILE A 178 -8.50 -3.93 -8.10
C ILE A 178 -8.17 -4.49 -9.49
N TRP A 179 -6.96 -5.01 -9.72
CA TRP A 179 -6.56 -5.58 -11.03
C TRP A 179 -7.33 -6.85 -11.42
N MET A 180 -8.16 -7.41 -10.53
CA MET A 180 -9.03 -8.55 -10.82
C MET A 180 -10.46 -8.13 -11.20
N PHE A 181 -10.63 -6.90 -11.66
CA PHE A 181 -11.92 -6.32 -12.06
C PHE A 181 -12.62 -7.14 -13.15
N LYS A 182 -13.95 -7.05 -13.19
CA LYS A 182 -14.76 -7.74 -14.22
C LYS A 182 -14.83 -6.99 -15.54
N ASN A 183 -14.83 -5.66 -15.48
CA ASN A 183 -14.89 -4.74 -16.62
C ASN A 183 -14.44 -3.33 -16.18
N TRP A 184 -14.21 -2.44 -17.15
CA TRP A 184 -13.75 -1.07 -16.89
C TRP A 184 -14.79 -0.19 -16.17
N GLU A 185 -16.09 -0.47 -16.33
CA GLU A 185 -17.16 0.19 -15.56
C GLU A 185 -16.96 -0.01 -14.04
N GLU A 186 -16.59 -1.23 -13.63
CA GLU A 186 -16.29 -1.54 -12.24
C GLU A 186 -15.05 -0.81 -11.74
N VAL A 187 -14.00 -0.68 -12.57
CA VAL A 187 -12.81 0.10 -12.23
C VAL A 187 -13.19 1.56 -12.00
N MET A 188 -13.99 2.16 -12.89
CA MET A 188 -14.44 3.54 -12.75
C MET A 188 -15.24 3.77 -11.47
N ARG A 189 -16.22 2.91 -11.18
CA ARG A 189 -16.99 2.99 -9.93
C ARG A 189 -16.08 2.84 -8.70
N VAL A 190 -15.13 1.91 -8.74
CA VAL A 190 -14.15 1.75 -7.66
C VAL A 190 -13.32 3.02 -7.49
N MET A 191 -12.82 3.64 -8.55
CA MET A 191 -12.04 4.89 -8.43
C MET A 191 -12.86 6.03 -7.82
N ILE A 192 -14.13 6.18 -8.23
CA ILE A 192 -15.08 7.15 -7.63
C ILE A 192 -15.22 6.89 -6.12
N ASP A 193 -15.49 5.64 -5.74
CA ASP A 193 -15.62 5.22 -4.34
C ASP A 193 -14.34 5.51 -3.54
N ILE A 194 -13.14 5.35 -4.13
CA ILE A 194 -11.87 5.67 -3.46
C ILE A 194 -11.69 7.19 -3.30
N PHE A 195 -12.06 8.01 -4.27
CA PHE A 195 -12.06 9.47 -4.09
C PHE A 195 -13.00 9.89 -2.96
N GLU A 196 -14.19 9.29 -2.86
CA GLU A 196 -15.09 9.51 -1.72
C GLU A 196 -14.47 9.12 -0.37
N ALA A 197 -13.75 8.00 -0.33
CA ALA A 197 -13.06 7.55 0.88
C ALA A 197 -12.00 8.56 1.33
N LEU A 198 -11.21 9.08 0.39
CA LEU A 198 -10.14 10.06 0.65
C LEU A 198 -10.71 11.42 1.10
N ASP A 199 -11.78 11.87 0.45
CA ASP A 199 -12.51 13.09 0.84
C ASP A 199 -13.04 13.00 2.28
N ASP A 200 -13.72 11.91 2.59
CA ASP A 200 -14.33 11.72 3.90
C ASP A 200 -13.26 11.48 4.98
N ALA A 201 -12.14 10.84 4.63
CA ALA A 201 -10.97 10.71 5.52
C ALA A 201 -10.30 12.06 5.81
N GLU A 202 -10.11 12.94 4.83
CA GLU A 202 -9.53 14.28 5.06
C GLU A 202 -10.48 15.13 5.92
N LYS A 203 -11.80 15.06 5.71
CA LYS A 203 -12.81 15.67 6.60
C LYS A 203 -12.75 15.08 8.02
N ALA A 204 -12.46 13.79 8.12
CA ALA A 204 -12.18 13.12 9.38
C ALA A 204 -10.80 13.45 9.97
N GLY A 205 -9.97 14.25 9.28
CA GLY A 205 -8.66 14.70 9.75
C GLY A 205 -7.56 13.67 9.58
N TRP A 206 -7.68 12.76 8.61
CA TRP A 206 -6.72 11.71 8.29
C TRP A 206 -6.33 11.73 6.82
N ARG A 207 -5.05 11.46 6.54
CA ARG A 207 -4.53 11.23 5.18
C ARG A 207 -4.01 9.80 5.07
N HIS A 208 -4.24 9.17 3.93
CA HIS A 208 -3.95 7.75 3.73
C HIS A 208 -2.44 7.50 3.62
N ARG A 209 -1.76 8.24 2.74
CA ARG A 209 -0.30 8.23 2.47
C ARG A 209 0.28 7.00 1.79
N ASP A 210 -0.51 5.97 1.56
CA ASP A 210 -0.08 4.77 0.82
C ASP A 210 -1.16 4.26 -0.14
N VAL A 211 -1.77 5.16 -0.92
CA VAL A 211 -2.72 4.75 -1.96
C VAL A 211 -1.94 3.99 -3.04
N SER A 212 -2.32 2.75 -3.31
CA SER A 212 -1.65 1.86 -4.27
C SER A 212 -2.64 0.86 -4.84
N SER A 213 -2.28 0.21 -5.96
CA SER A 213 -3.12 -0.86 -6.52
C SER A 213 -3.31 -2.02 -5.53
N GLY A 214 -2.35 -2.26 -4.63
CA GLY A 214 -2.43 -3.30 -3.59
C GLY A 214 -3.35 -2.97 -2.41
N ASN A 215 -3.66 -1.68 -2.23
CA ASN A 215 -4.47 -1.17 -1.12
C ASN A 215 -5.89 -0.78 -1.56
N ILE A 216 -6.20 -0.89 -2.85
CA ILE A 216 -7.54 -0.70 -3.40
C ILE A 216 -8.15 -2.06 -3.73
N MET A 217 -9.26 -2.36 -3.07
CA MET A 217 -9.99 -3.62 -3.22
C MET A 217 -11.37 -3.37 -3.82
N ILE A 218 -11.90 -4.38 -4.50
CA ILE A 218 -13.29 -4.45 -4.98
C ILE A 218 -14.08 -5.28 -3.99
N CYS A 219 -15.11 -4.69 -3.38
CA CYS A 219 -15.99 -5.34 -2.42
C CYS A 219 -17.45 -5.09 -2.80
N GLY A 220 -18.17 -6.15 -3.18
CA GLY A 220 -19.58 -6.02 -3.58
C GLY A 220 -19.80 -5.14 -4.82
N GLY A 221 -18.79 -5.02 -5.69
CA GLY A 221 -18.81 -4.13 -6.87
C GLY A 221 -18.41 -2.68 -6.58
N HIS A 222 -18.08 -2.36 -5.33
CA HIS A 222 -17.64 -1.03 -4.88
C HIS A 222 -16.16 -1.01 -4.49
N GLY A 223 -15.58 0.18 -4.42
CA GLY A 223 -14.23 0.39 -3.90
C GLY A 223 -14.14 0.19 -2.39
N LEU A 224 -13.00 -0.32 -1.93
CA LEU A 224 -12.66 -0.45 -0.52
C LEU A 224 -11.18 -0.13 -0.33
N LEU A 225 -10.89 0.98 0.36
CA LEU A 225 -9.54 1.40 0.71
C LEU A 225 -9.09 0.72 2.01
N ILE A 226 -7.99 -0.02 1.93
CA ILE A 226 -7.39 -0.76 3.05
C ILE A 226 -5.97 -0.25 3.34
N ASP A 227 -5.39 -0.76 4.43
CA ASP A 227 -4.01 -0.48 4.85
C ASP A 227 -3.75 0.97 5.30
N TRP A 228 -4.38 1.32 6.43
CA TRP A 228 -4.29 2.65 7.04
C TRP A 228 -3.05 2.81 7.95
N ASP A 229 -2.05 1.93 7.82
CA ASP A 229 -0.94 1.88 8.77
C ASP A 229 0.13 2.97 8.55
N ALA A 230 0.16 3.54 7.35
CA ALA A 230 0.99 4.68 6.96
C ALA A 230 0.29 6.03 7.25
N SER A 231 -0.99 5.98 7.58
CA SER A 231 -1.84 7.16 7.72
C SER A 231 -1.44 8.02 8.92
N GLN A 232 -1.68 9.31 8.80
CA GLN A 232 -1.35 10.27 9.84
C GLN A 232 -2.34 11.44 9.78
N ARG A 233 -2.54 12.09 10.94
CA ARG A 233 -3.50 13.18 11.07
C ARG A 233 -3.09 14.38 10.23
N SER A 234 -4.06 14.97 9.52
CA SER A 234 -3.83 16.12 8.62
C SER A 234 -3.20 17.30 9.35
N LYS A 235 -3.58 17.56 10.61
CA LYS A 235 -3.02 18.63 11.45
C LYS A 235 -1.54 18.42 11.84
N ASP A 236 -1.09 17.18 11.87
CA ASP A 236 0.27 16.82 12.28
C ASP A 236 1.25 16.82 11.10
N MET A 237 0.77 17.02 9.86
CA MET A 237 1.58 17.08 8.64
C MET A 237 2.53 18.27 8.60
N ASN A 238 2.16 19.38 9.25
CA ASN A 238 2.92 20.64 9.31
C ASN A 238 3.96 20.68 10.43
N LYS A 239 4.00 19.67 11.30
CA LYS A 239 4.93 19.69 12.42
C LYS A 239 6.33 19.39 11.91
N GLU A 240 7.16 20.43 11.84
CA GLU A 240 8.60 20.28 11.78
C GLU A 240 9.02 19.43 12.97
N ASN A 241 9.57 18.26 12.69
CA ASN A 241 10.18 17.43 13.69
C ASN A 241 11.59 17.18 13.22
N SER A 242 12.57 17.74 13.92
CA SER A 242 13.99 17.59 13.65
C SER A 242 14.45 16.13 13.71
N ASN A 243 13.64 15.25 14.32
CA ASN A 243 13.85 13.80 14.37
C ASN A 243 13.00 13.04 13.33
N ARG A 244 12.34 13.73 12.39
CA ARG A 244 11.63 13.09 11.29
C ARG A 244 12.67 12.52 10.35
N VAL A 245 12.91 11.21 10.46
CA VAL A 245 13.54 10.44 9.40
C VAL A 245 12.80 10.80 8.10
N PRO A 246 13.50 11.21 7.03
CA PRO A 246 12.91 11.47 5.71
C PRO A 246 12.36 10.17 5.12
N ASP A 247 11.26 9.67 5.69
CA ASP A 247 10.58 8.52 5.17
C ASP A 247 9.69 8.99 4.02
N LEU A 248 10.10 8.64 2.81
CA LEU A 248 9.17 8.37 1.72
C LEU A 248 8.29 7.19 2.14
N THR A 249 7.34 7.44 3.04
CA THR A 249 6.27 6.48 3.36
C THR A 249 5.33 6.42 2.15
N GLY A 250 5.02 5.20 1.71
CA GLY A 250 4.11 4.91 0.61
C GLY A 250 4.74 4.01 -0.45
N THR A 251 3.94 3.59 -1.41
CA THR A 251 4.38 2.74 -2.52
C THR A 251 4.98 3.60 -3.63
N TRP A 252 6.30 3.49 -3.84
CA TRP A 252 7.10 4.30 -4.76
C TRP A 252 6.42 4.59 -6.10
N GLN A 253 5.91 3.55 -6.75
CA GLN A 253 5.27 3.60 -8.07
C GLN A 253 4.11 4.60 -8.12
N PHE A 254 3.35 4.73 -7.03
CA PHE A 254 2.10 5.51 -7.00
C PHE A 254 2.24 6.86 -6.30
N MET A 255 3.39 7.15 -5.69
CA MET A 255 3.63 8.45 -5.04
C MET A 255 3.48 9.63 -6.02
N SER A 256 2.96 10.75 -5.53
CA SER A 256 2.87 11.98 -6.30
C SER A 256 4.24 12.49 -6.77
N LEU A 257 4.28 13.17 -7.92
CA LEU A 257 5.51 13.75 -8.46
C LEU A 257 6.19 14.67 -7.45
N ARG A 258 5.39 15.49 -6.74
CA ARG A 258 5.89 16.42 -5.74
C ARG A 258 6.60 15.70 -4.59
N ARG A 259 6.07 14.55 -4.15
CA ARG A 259 6.67 13.74 -3.08
C ARG A 259 7.94 13.02 -3.54
N LEU A 260 7.99 12.54 -4.79
CA LEU A 260 9.19 11.94 -5.37
C LEU A 260 10.36 12.93 -5.53
N ARG A 261 10.04 14.20 -5.77
CA ARG A 261 11.03 15.29 -5.91
C ARG A 261 11.47 15.89 -4.59
N ASN A 262 10.61 15.87 -3.58
CA ASN A 262 10.89 16.41 -2.26
C ASN A 262 10.60 15.37 -1.18
N VAL A 263 11.63 14.58 -0.87
CA VAL A 263 11.61 13.49 0.13
C VAL A 263 11.05 13.98 1.48
N GLY A 264 11.50 15.16 1.93
CA GLY A 264 11.05 15.79 3.19
C GLY A 264 9.77 16.61 3.07
N GLY A 265 9.16 16.70 1.89
CA GLY A 265 7.98 17.53 1.65
C GLY A 265 6.76 17.12 2.47
N ARG A 266 5.88 18.08 2.75
CA ARG A 266 4.58 17.79 3.38
C ARG A 266 3.73 16.91 2.45
N HIS A 267 3.07 15.89 3.00
CA HIS A 267 2.05 15.11 2.28
C HIS A 267 0.69 15.79 2.42
N ASP A 268 0.06 16.11 1.29
CA ASP A 268 -1.23 16.80 1.19
C ASP A 268 -2.32 15.89 0.59
N ALA A 269 -3.59 16.25 0.79
CA ALA A 269 -4.72 15.46 0.29
C ALA A 269 -4.65 15.23 -1.23
N VAL A 270 -4.18 16.24 -1.97
CA VAL A 270 -3.95 16.14 -3.43
C VAL A 270 -2.90 15.08 -3.78
N ASP A 271 -1.94 14.74 -2.90
CA ASP A 271 -1.00 13.65 -3.19
C ASP A 271 -1.68 12.28 -3.15
N ASP A 272 -2.62 12.06 -2.22
CA ASP A 272 -3.41 10.83 -2.18
C ASP A 272 -4.32 10.74 -3.43
N MET A 273 -4.88 11.87 -3.88
CA MET A 273 -5.67 11.95 -5.12
C MET A 273 -4.83 11.67 -6.37
N GLU A 274 -3.63 12.27 -6.49
CA GLU A 274 -2.71 12.02 -7.61
C GLU A 274 -2.27 10.54 -7.63
N SER A 275 -2.15 9.91 -6.47
CA SER A 275 -1.86 8.47 -6.38
C SER A 275 -2.97 7.61 -7.01
N VAL A 276 -4.25 8.01 -6.92
CA VAL A 276 -5.36 7.32 -7.62
C VAL A 276 -5.19 7.41 -9.14
N PHE A 277 -4.80 8.56 -9.68
CA PHE A 277 -4.49 8.71 -11.10
C PHE A 277 -3.36 7.77 -11.53
N TRP A 278 -2.27 7.70 -10.76
CA TRP A 278 -1.17 6.78 -11.05
C TRP A 278 -1.61 5.30 -11.03
N VAL A 279 -2.51 4.92 -10.12
CA VAL A 279 -3.10 3.57 -10.13
C VAL A 279 -3.92 3.33 -11.38
N LEU A 280 -4.77 4.27 -11.79
CA LEU A 280 -5.60 4.11 -12.99
C LEU A 280 -4.74 3.99 -14.26
N LEU A 281 -3.72 4.84 -14.41
CA LEU A 281 -2.79 4.77 -15.54
C LEU A 281 -2.00 3.45 -15.54
N TRP A 282 -1.56 2.99 -14.37
CA TRP A 282 -0.90 1.70 -14.23
C TRP A 282 -1.82 0.55 -14.64
N LEU A 283 -3.10 0.57 -14.25
CA LEU A 283 -4.08 -0.42 -14.68
C LEU A 283 -4.29 -0.37 -16.20
N ALA A 284 -4.36 0.81 -16.80
CA ALA A 284 -4.56 0.97 -18.24
C ALA A 284 -3.41 0.34 -19.04
N LEU A 285 -2.17 0.65 -18.66
CA LEU A 285 -0.98 0.07 -19.27
C LEU A 285 -0.89 -1.46 -19.12
N ASN A 286 -1.38 -2.02 -18.02
CA ASN A 286 -1.26 -3.46 -17.77
C ASN A 286 -2.44 -4.29 -18.26
N TYR A 287 -3.64 -3.69 -18.35
CA TYR A 287 -4.89 -4.44 -18.47
C TYR A 287 -5.89 -3.89 -19.49
N SER A 288 -5.62 -2.77 -20.17
CA SER A 288 -6.51 -2.25 -21.22
C SER A 288 -6.05 -2.70 -22.61
N VAL A 289 -6.92 -2.60 -23.61
CA VAL A 289 -6.47 -2.76 -25.00
C VAL A 289 -5.77 -1.47 -25.44
N HIS A 290 -4.57 -1.60 -26.02
CA HIS A 290 -3.78 -0.50 -26.58
C HIS A 290 -2.78 -1.04 -27.61
N THR A 291 -2.12 -0.15 -28.35
CA THR A 291 -1.22 -0.49 -29.47
C THR A 291 0.28 -0.51 -29.12
N LEU A 292 0.65 -0.27 -27.85
CA LEU A 292 2.05 -0.31 -27.43
C LEU A 292 2.68 -1.68 -27.70
N THR A 293 3.91 -1.66 -28.19
CA THR A 293 4.72 -2.87 -28.29
C THR A 293 5.12 -3.36 -26.89
N PRO A 294 5.43 -4.66 -26.72
CA PRO A 294 5.95 -5.18 -25.45
C PRO A 294 7.17 -4.40 -24.92
N GLU A 295 8.05 -3.95 -25.82
CA GLU A 295 9.24 -3.15 -25.50
C GLU A 295 8.87 -1.73 -25.05
N ASP A 296 7.94 -1.06 -25.74
CA ASP A 296 7.46 0.27 -25.36
C ASP A 296 6.73 0.23 -24.01
N LEU A 297 5.86 -0.76 -23.82
CA LEU A 297 5.13 -0.96 -22.56
C LEU A 297 6.12 -1.11 -21.39
N LYS A 298 7.14 -1.95 -21.56
CA LYS A 298 8.20 -2.14 -20.57
C LYS A 298 8.94 -0.83 -20.29
N TYR A 299 9.27 -0.07 -21.33
CA TYR A 299 9.92 1.24 -21.19
C TYR A 299 9.06 2.22 -20.36
N TYR A 300 7.77 2.36 -20.67
CA TYR A 300 6.90 3.28 -19.95
C TYR A 300 6.66 2.85 -18.50
N LEU A 301 6.49 1.54 -18.26
CA LEU A 301 6.34 1.01 -16.90
C LEU A 301 7.59 1.29 -16.06
N ASP A 302 8.78 1.03 -16.60
CA ASP A 302 10.03 1.34 -15.90
C ASP A 302 10.18 2.85 -15.69
N PHE A 303 10.09 3.64 -16.76
CA PHE A 303 10.42 5.07 -16.71
C PHE A 303 9.45 5.89 -15.84
N ILE A 304 8.16 5.55 -15.84
CA ILE A 304 7.13 6.26 -15.07
C ILE A 304 7.05 5.73 -13.64
N PHE A 305 7.09 4.41 -13.43
CA PHE A 305 6.75 3.81 -12.14
C PHE A 305 7.95 3.28 -11.36
N ASP A 306 8.93 2.64 -11.99
CA ASP A 306 10.01 1.94 -11.28
C ASP A 306 11.33 2.72 -11.21
N HIS A 307 11.57 3.66 -12.12
CA HIS A 307 12.81 4.42 -12.19
C HIS A 307 13.04 5.25 -10.92
N ARG A 308 14.11 4.89 -10.21
CA ARG A 308 14.57 5.54 -8.98
C ARG A 308 16.08 5.68 -8.96
N ARG A 309 16.56 6.69 -8.27
CA ARG A 309 17.98 6.95 -8.01
C ARG A 309 18.18 7.11 -6.52
N VAL A 310 19.41 6.88 -6.05
CA VAL A 310 19.78 7.16 -4.66
C VAL A 310 20.67 8.40 -4.67
N VAL A 311 20.25 9.44 -3.94
CA VAL A 311 21.00 10.68 -3.75
C VAL A 311 21.07 10.91 -2.25
N GLU A 312 22.29 11.01 -1.70
CA GLU A 312 22.52 11.23 -0.26
C GLU A 312 21.78 10.20 0.63
N GLY A 313 21.75 8.93 0.21
CA GLY A 313 21.06 7.87 0.95
C GLY A 313 19.53 7.91 0.88
N CYS A 314 18.95 8.82 0.10
CA CYS A 314 17.51 8.90 -0.10
C CYS A 314 17.14 8.48 -1.52
N TYR A 315 16.07 7.70 -1.66
CA TYR A 315 15.50 7.44 -2.99
C TYR A 315 14.89 8.73 -3.55
N THR A 316 15.20 9.06 -4.80
CA THR A 316 14.66 10.21 -5.53
C THR A 316 14.38 9.82 -6.99
N GLY A 317 13.39 10.46 -7.61
CA GLY A 317 12.91 10.05 -8.93
C GLY A 317 11.79 10.93 -9.46
N GLY A 318 10.88 10.32 -10.23
CA GLY A 318 9.74 11.03 -10.84
C GLY A 318 10.04 11.71 -12.18
N ALA A 319 11.18 11.44 -12.82
CA ALA A 319 11.50 12.02 -14.13
C ALA A 319 10.48 11.65 -15.22
N GLY A 320 10.03 10.38 -15.26
CA GLY A 320 8.98 9.97 -16.20
C GLY A 320 7.63 10.60 -15.91
N LYS A 321 7.24 10.68 -14.62
CA LYS A 321 6.01 11.37 -14.21
C LYS A 321 6.03 12.85 -14.56
N ASP A 322 7.15 13.53 -14.36
CA ASP A 322 7.32 14.93 -14.77
C ASP A 322 7.22 15.12 -16.27
N ALA A 323 7.92 14.28 -17.05
CA ALA A 323 7.89 14.37 -18.50
C ALA A 323 6.48 14.10 -19.07
N LEU A 324 5.71 13.23 -18.42
CA LEU A 324 4.31 12.95 -18.75
C LEU A 324 3.41 14.15 -18.42
N LEU A 325 3.48 14.69 -17.20
CA LEU A 325 2.68 15.84 -16.79
C LEU A 325 3.10 17.14 -17.52
N GLU A 326 4.31 17.18 -18.08
CA GLU A 326 4.74 18.30 -18.91
C GLU A 326 3.97 18.40 -20.23
N LYS A 327 3.50 17.28 -20.78
CA LYS A 327 2.74 17.28 -22.03
C LYS A 327 1.37 17.90 -21.84
N GLU A 328 0.80 18.44 -22.93
CA GLU A 328 -0.56 18.98 -22.96
C GLU A 328 -1.62 17.88 -22.93
N TYR A 329 -1.33 16.76 -23.58
CA TYR A 329 -2.16 15.57 -23.61
C TYR A 329 -1.34 14.36 -23.14
N LEU A 330 -1.96 13.41 -22.47
CA LEU A 330 -1.35 12.15 -22.06
C LEU A 330 -0.75 11.43 -23.27
N ASN A 331 -1.49 11.39 -24.38
CA ASN A 331 -1.05 10.73 -25.61
C ASN A 331 0.12 11.44 -26.31
N GLY A 332 0.42 12.68 -25.92
CA GLY A 332 1.63 13.38 -26.33
C GLY A 332 2.91 12.84 -25.69
N PHE A 333 2.77 12.01 -24.63
CA PHE A 333 3.87 11.29 -23.99
C PHE A 333 3.82 9.78 -24.26
N ILE A 334 2.64 9.16 -24.10
CA ILE A 334 2.43 7.74 -24.37
C ILE A 334 1.66 7.62 -25.69
N PRO A 335 2.30 7.28 -26.83
CA PRO A 335 1.69 7.40 -28.16
C PRO A 335 0.73 6.23 -28.46
N THR A 336 -0.29 6.05 -27.64
CA THR A 336 -1.32 5.02 -27.78
C THR A 336 -2.67 5.52 -27.28
N THR A 337 -3.75 4.89 -27.71
CA THR A 337 -5.09 5.11 -27.15
C THR A 337 -5.49 3.88 -26.35
N PHE A 338 -5.98 4.10 -25.14
CA PHE A 338 -6.50 3.06 -24.28
C PHE A 338 -7.98 2.80 -24.58
N SER A 339 -8.38 1.55 -24.73
CA SER A 339 -9.79 1.15 -24.85
C SER A 339 -10.30 0.62 -23.50
N PRO A 340 -11.55 0.95 -23.09
CA PRO A 340 -12.58 1.67 -23.85
C PRO A 340 -12.36 3.19 -23.91
N ASP A 341 -13.07 3.88 -24.83
CA ASP A 341 -12.95 5.33 -25.02
C ASP A 341 -13.19 6.12 -23.72
N GLY A 342 -14.11 5.65 -22.87
CA GLY A 342 -14.32 6.25 -21.55
C GLY A 342 -13.06 6.24 -20.68
N LEU A 343 -12.29 5.15 -20.68
CA LEU A 343 -11.02 5.07 -19.96
C LEU A 343 -10.00 6.09 -20.49
N GLN A 344 -9.87 6.21 -21.82
CA GLN A 344 -8.97 7.21 -22.42
C GLN A 344 -9.35 8.62 -21.99
N ASN A 345 -10.63 8.98 -22.09
CA ASN A 345 -11.10 10.32 -21.77
C ASN A 345 -10.91 10.64 -20.29
N THR A 346 -11.18 9.69 -19.39
CA THR A 346 -10.88 9.87 -17.96
C THR A 346 -9.39 10.06 -17.70
N LEU A 347 -8.54 9.27 -18.35
CA LEU A 347 -7.09 9.41 -18.18
C LEU A 347 -6.59 10.78 -18.64
N GLU A 348 -7.10 11.30 -19.76
CA GLU A 348 -6.80 12.66 -20.23
C GLU A 348 -7.35 13.73 -19.27
N ALA A 349 -8.58 13.59 -18.78
CA ALA A 349 -9.19 14.52 -17.84
C ALA A 349 -8.40 14.58 -16.50
N LEU A 350 -7.97 13.43 -15.99
CA LEU A 350 -7.14 13.37 -14.79
C LEU A 350 -5.71 13.88 -15.04
N HIS A 351 -5.13 13.58 -16.20
CA HIS A 351 -3.85 14.14 -16.60
C HIS A 351 -3.89 15.66 -16.60
N ASP A 352 -4.93 16.26 -17.18
CA ASP A 352 -5.13 17.70 -17.21
C ASP A 352 -5.36 18.28 -15.80
N ALA A 353 -6.13 17.58 -14.96
CA ALA A 353 -6.33 18.00 -13.58
C ALA A 353 -5.01 18.00 -12.77
N PHE A 354 -4.15 16.99 -12.91
CA PHE A 354 -2.94 16.85 -12.08
C PHE A 354 -1.68 17.51 -12.64
N ARG A 355 -1.68 17.98 -13.90
CA ARG A 355 -0.54 18.70 -14.50
C ARG A 355 -0.43 20.18 -14.10
N VAL A 356 -1.35 20.68 -13.27
CA VAL A 356 -1.40 22.06 -12.79
C VAL A 356 -0.07 22.44 -12.13
N ARG A 357 0.61 23.41 -12.73
CA ARG A 357 1.95 23.85 -12.31
C ARG A 357 2.09 25.36 -12.44
N PRO A 358 2.88 25.99 -11.56
CA PRO A 358 3.09 27.43 -11.64
C PRO A 358 3.75 27.78 -12.99
N PRO A 359 3.25 28.80 -13.70
CA PRO A 359 3.83 29.19 -14.98
C PRO A 359 5.27 29.69 -14.77
N PRO A 360 6.17 29.42 -15.73
CA PRO A 360 7.57 29.81 -15.60
C PRO A 360 7.72 31.33 -15.66
N VAL A 361 8.54 31.89 -14.77
CA VAL A 361 8.83 33.34 -14.77
C VAL A 361 9.39 33.74 -16.15
N PRO A 362 8.82 34.76 -16.80
CA PRO A 362 9.19 35.10 -18.17
C PRO A 362 10.63 35.62 -18.24
N LYS A 363 11.44 35.06 -19.14
CA LYS A 363 12.77 35.59 -19.45
C LYS A 363 12.64 36.88 -20.26
N LEU A 364 12.97 38.01 -19.64
CA LEU A 364 12.84 39.36 -20.22
C LEU A 364 14.15 39.94 -20.77
N ARG A 365 15.30 39.39 -20.37
CA ARG A 365 16.62 39.89 -20.77
C ARG A 365 16.77 39.88 -22.30
N GLY A 366 17.15 41.02 -22.87
CA GLY A 366 17.38 41.19 -24.31
C GLY A 366 16.11 41.39 -25.16
N LEU A 367 14.92 41.50 -24.54
CA LEU A 367 13.70 41.85 -25.25
C LEU A 367 13.53 43.37 -25.32
N ASN A 368 12.91 43.85 -26.40
CA ASN A 368 12.43 45.24 -26.46
C ASN A 368 11.25 45.46 -25.52
N GLU A 369 10.95 46.72 -25.23
CA GLU A 369 9.95 47.09 -24.22
C GLU A 369 8.55 46.53 -24.52
N GLU A 370 8.09 46.60 -25.77
CA GLU A 370 6.78 46.09 -26.18
C GLU A 370 6.66 44.57 -26.04
N ARG A 371 7.70 43.83 -26.41
CA ARG A 371 7.71 42.36 -26.28
C ARG A 371 7.83 41.94 -24.82
N ALA A 372 8.56 42.69 -24.00
CA ALA A 372 8.62 42.47 -22.56
C ALA A 372 7.23 42.69 -21.92
N LYS A 373 6.54 43.79 -22.27
CA LYS A 373 5.16 44.07 -21.82
C LYS A 373 4.18 42.95 -22.20
N ARG A 374 4.20 42.49 -23.45
CA ARG A 374 3.34 41.36 -23.89
C ARG A 374 3.61 40.07 -23.13
N LYS A 375 4.89 39.71 -22.92
CA LYS A 375 5.24 38.50 -22.12
C LYS A 375 4.79 38.61 -20.67
N LEU A 376 4.93 39.78 -20.05
CA LEU A 376 4.47 40.02 -18.68
C LEU A 376 2.94 39.94 -18.58
N ALA A 377 2.22 40.44 -19.58
CA ALA A 377 0.75 40.33 -19.63
C ALA A 377 0.29 38.87 -19.75
N ALA A 378 0.90 38.08 -20.64
CA ALA A 378 0.61 36.64 -20.77
C ALA A 378 0.89 35.90 -19.46
N TYR A 379 2.07 36.12 -18.85
CA TYR A 379 2.40 35.50 -17.56
C TYR A 379 1.39 35.83 -16.45
N ARG A 380 0.87 37.06 -16.41
CA ARG A 380 -0.18 37.44 -15.44
C ARG A 380 -1.48 36.68 -15.68
N GLN A 381 -1.84 36.46 -16.95
CA GLN A 381 -3.01 35.65 -17.28
C GLN A 381 -2.78 34.18 -16.90
N ASP A 382 -1.65 33.60 -17.29
CA ASP A 382 -1.30 32.22 -16.93
C ASP A 382 -1.30 31.99 -15.41
N MET A 383 -0.92 33.00 -14.62
CA MET A 383 -0.97 32.95 -13.16
C MET A 383 -2.40 32.95 -12.61
N ILE A 384 -3.33 33.68 -13.24
CA ILE A 384 -4.76 33.66 -12.86
C ILE A 384 -5.32 32.27 -13.15
N ASP A 385 -5.09 31.76 -14.36
CA ASP A 385 -5.58 30.44 -14.77
C ASP A 385 -5.01 29.34 -13.84
N TYR A 386 -3.72 29.42 -13.50
CA TYR A 386 -3.09 28.53 -12.51
C TYR A 386 -3.76 28.57 -11.13
N GLU A 387 -4.11 29.76 -10.63
CA GLU A 387 -4.80 29.91 -9.33
C GLU A 387 -6.22 29.32 -9.37
N GLU A 388 -6.94 29.49 -10.47
CA GLU A 388 -8.26 28.90 -10.70
C GLU A 388 -8.19 27.37 -10.74
N ASP A 389 -7.24 26.80 -11.49
CA ASP A 389 -7.07 25.36 -11.58
C ASP A 389 -6.61 24.74 -10.26
N LEU A 390 -5.73 25.45 -9.53
CA LEU A 390 -5.33 25.04 -8.18
C LEU A 390 -6.53 25.09 -7.20
N ALA A 391 -7.47 26.01 -7.39
CA ALA A 391 -8.70 26.05 -6.60
C ALA A 391 -9.62 24.86 -6.92
N LYS A 392 -9.74 24.46 -8.21
CA LYS A 392 -10.48 23.26 -8.61
C LYS A 392 -9.90 22.00 -7.98
N LEU A 393 -8.57 21.84 -7.96
CA LEU A 393 -7.92 20.71 -7.29
C LEU A 393 -8.14 20.66 -5.77
N LYS A 394 -8.43 21.81 -5.14
CA LYS A 394 -8.78 21.87 -3.72
C LYS A 394 -10.26 21.56 -3.47
N ASP A 395 -11.10 21.67 -4.50
CA ASP A 395 -12.48 21.20 -4.44
C ASP A 395 -12.48 19.67 -4.47
N SER A 396 -12.84 19.09 -3.34
CA SER A 396 -12.88 17.63 -3.14
C SER A 396 -13.84 16.93 -4.11
N THR A 397 -14.80 17.67 -4.67
CA THR A 397 -15.82 17.12 -5.57
C THR A 397 -15.44 17.17 -7.05
N TYR A 398 -14.51 18.05 -7.44
CA TYR A 398 -14.19 18.31 -8.85
C TYR A 398 -13.68 17.06 -9.57
N VAL A 399 -12.62 16.44 -9.05
CA VAL A 399 -12.00 15.27 -9.67
C VAL A 399 -12.99 14.09 -9.74
N ARG A 400 -13.77 13.88 -8.66
CA ARG A 400 -14.79 12.83 -8.63
C ARG A 400 -15.84 13.05 -9.72
N LYS A 401 -16.30 14.29 -9.90
CA LYS A 401 -17.31 14.62 -10.89
C LYS A 401 -16.84 14.32 -12.32
N LEU A 402 -15.56 14.54 -12.64
CA LEU A 402 -15.01 14.15 -13.95
C LEU A 402 -15.22 12.65 -14.22
N LEU A 403 -14.95 11.80 -13.22
CA LEU A 403 -15.14 10.35 -13.34
C LEU A 403 -16.63 9.96 -13.40
N GLU A 404 -17.49 10.63 -12.63
CA GLU A 404 -18.94 10.40 -12.66
C GLU A 404 -19.51 10.75 -14.04
N ASP A 405 -19.13 11.91 -14.58
CA ASP A 405 -19.54 12.36 -15.90
C ASP A 405 -19.06 11.36 -16.99
N ASP A 406 -17.81 10.87 -16.92
CA ASP A 406 -17.32 9.87 -17.86
C ASP A 406 -18.02 8.51 -17.70
N LEU A 407 -18.31 8.08 -16.47
CA LEU A 407 -19.01 6.84 -16.20
C LEU A 407 -20.42 6.85 -16.82
N GLU A 408 -21.10 7.99 -16.79
CA GLU A 408 -22.44 8.17 -17.35
C GLU A 408 -22.45 8.35 -18.88
N ASN A 409 -21.47 9.09 -19.43
CA ASN A 409 -21.49 9.51 -20.83
C ASN A 409 -20.87 8.49 -21.80
N TYR A 410 -20.08 7.54 -21.32
CA TYR A 410 -19.43 6.54 -22.16
C TYR A 410 -20.07 5.16 -22.04
N THR A 411 -19.93 4.37 -23.11
CA THR A 411 -20.30 2.95 -23.10
C THR A 411 -19.14 2.13 -22.56
N TRP A 412 -19.43 1.28 -21.56
CA TRP A 412 -18.44 0.42 -20.93
C TRP A 412 -18.64 -1.03 -21.35
N PRO A 413 -17.74 -1.59 -22.18
CA PRO A 413 -17.83 -2.98 -22.60
C PRO A 413 -17.68 -3.95 -21.43
N MET A 414 -18.29 -5.13 -21.55
CA MET A 414 -18.25 -6.18 -20.52
C MET A 414 -16.95 -7.00 -20.52
N HIS A 415 -15.94 -6.65 -21.30
CA HIS A 415 -14.67 -7.38 -21.28
C HIS A 415 -13.84 -6.97 -20.06
N GLY A 416 -13.25 -7.98 -19.41
CA GLY A 416 -12.37 -7.81 -18.26
C GLY A 416 -10.94 -7.44 -18.65
N PRO A 417 -9.98 -7.59 -17.73
CA PRO A 417 -8.58 -7.24 -17.96
C PRO A 417 -8.00 -8.02 -19.15
N VAL A 418 -7.21 -7.33 -19.98
CA VAL A 418 -6.41 -7.91 -21.06
C VAL A 418 -4.95 -7.88 -20.65
N GLU A 419 -4.40 -9.03 -20.28
CA GLU A 419 -2.99 -9.12 -19.86
C GLU A 419 -2.03 -9.00 -21.07
N HIS A 420 -1.02 -8.16 -20.94
CA HIS A 420 0.04 -8.00 -21.95
C HIS A 420 1.28 -8.83 -21.59
N VAL A 421 1.92 -9.40 -22.61
CA VAL A 421 3.19 -10.11 -22.45
C VAL A 421 4.32 -9.09 -22.38
N ILE A 422 5.01 -9.01 -21.25
CA ILE A 422 6.17 -8.14 -21.08
C ILE A 422 7.45 -8.96 -21.32
N PRO A 423 8.38 -8.53 -22.20
CA PRO A 423 9.61 -9.25 -22.47
C PRO A 423 10.48 -9.29 -21.22
N ALA A 424 11.14 -10.43 -20.99
CA ALA A 424 12.06 -10.55 -19.86
C ALA A 424 13.26 -9.58 -20.01
N ASP A 425 13.75 -9.05 -18.90
CA ASP A 425 15.04 -8.34 -18.83
C ASP A 425 16.20 -9.28 -19.20
N HIS A 426 17.41 -8.71 -19.42
CA HIS A 426 18.63 -9.47 -19.65
C HIS A 426 18.93 -10.53 -18.56
N ASP A 427 18.32 -10.37 -17.37
CA ASP A 427 18.40 -11.31 -16.24
C ASP A 427 17.20 -12.29 -16.14
N GLY A 428 16.35 -12.40 -17.16
CA GLY A 428 15.18 -13.31 -17.16
C GLY A 428 13.98 -12.82 -16.34
N SER A 429 14.02 -11.58 -15.84
CA SER A 429 12.97 -10.93 -15.06
C SER A 429 11.86 -10.38 -15.97
N GLN A 430 10.66 -11.00 -15.96
CA GLN A 430 9.44 -10.38 -16.49
C GLN A 430 8.78 -9.59 -15.36
N MET A 431 8.98 -8.26 -15.34
CA MET A 431 8.66 -7.37 -14.22
C MET A 431 9.41 -7.74 -12.92
N THR A 432 9.73 -6.73 -12.10
CA THR A 432 10.47 -6.99 -10.86
C THR A 432 9.75 -8.05 -9.99
N PRO A 433 10.50 -8.94 -9.30
CA PRO A 433 9.93 -9.99 -8.45
C PRO A 433 8.90 -9.50 -7.43
N THR A 434 8.93 -8.21 -7.09
CA THR A 434 8.05 -7.53 -6.15
C THR A 434 6.59 -7.47 -6.65
N LEU A 435 6.37 -7.19 -7.95
CA LEU A 435 5.03 -7.07 -8.52
C LEU A 435 4.40 -8.45 -8.81
N ARG A 436 5.18 -9.38 -9.37
CA ARG A 436 4.75 -10.76 -9.63
C ARG A 436 4.32 -11.50 -8.35
N LYS A 437 4.93 -11.17 -7.21
CA LYS A 437 4.57 -11.70 -5.88
C LYS A 437 3.21 -11.20 -5.39
N SER A 438 2.84 -9.94 -5.63
CA SER A 438 1.50 -9.39 -5.33
C SER A 438 0.41 -10.10 -6.12
N LEU A 439 0.67 -10.39 -7.41
CA LEU A 439 -0.24 -11.08 -8.32
C LEU A 439 -0.51 -12.54 -7.89
N SER A 440 0.50 -13.27 -7.38
CA SER A 440 0.34 -14.67 -6.95
C SER A 440 -0.51 -14.86 -5.67
N ALA A 441 -0.54 -13.85 -4.79
CA ALA A 441 -1.41 -13.84 -3.62
C ALA A 441 -2.89 -13.66 -4.02
N GLY A 442 -3.17 -12.83 -5.03
CA GLY A 442 -4.52 -12.49 -5.52
C GLY A 442 -5.37 -13.68 -6.00
N VAL A 443 -4.75 -14.69 -6.62
CA VAL A 443 -5.49 -15.87 -7.15
C VAL A 443 -6.18 -16.67 -6.04
N ARG A 444 -5.55 -16.82 -4.87
CA ARG A 444 -6.19 -17.45 -3.69
C ARG A 444 -7.28 -16.57 -3.10
N GLN A 445 -7.10 -15.25 -3.16
CA GLN A 445 -8.04 -14.26 -2.64
C GLN A 445 -9.38 -14.30 -3.39
N GLN A 446 -9.35 -14.45 -4.72
CA GLN A 446 -10.53 -14.57 -5.57
C GLN A 446 -11.43 -15.77 -5.23
N THR A 447 -10.85 -16.95 -5.00
CA THR A 447 -11.61 -18.18 -4.71
C THR A 447 -12.32 -18.08 -3.36
N VAL A 448 -11.66 -17.49 -2.36
CA VAL A 448 -12.22 -17.34 -1.01
C VAL A 448 -13.30 -16.27 -0.99
N ALA A 449 -13.07 -15.10 -1.61
CA ALA A 449 -14.04 -14.02 -1.69
C ALA A 449 -15.33 -14.47 -2.43
N ARG A 450 -15.21 -15.16 -3.58
CA ARG A 450 -16.35 -15.69 -4.36
C ARG A 450 -17.12 -16.80 -3.63
N ARG A 451 -16.45 -17.60 -2.79
CA ARG A 451 -17.13 -18.62 -1.97
C ARG A 451 -17.84 -17.99 -0.78
N SER A 452 -17.29 -16.93 -0.20
CA SER A 452 -17.94 -16.20 0.89
C SER A 452 -19.25 -15.55 0.46
N SER A 453 -19.33 -15.00 -0.76
CA SER A 453 -20.58 -14.42 -1.30
C SER A 453 -21.66 -15.47 -1.60
N SER A 454 -21.30 -16.75 -1.77
CA SER A 454 -22.27 -17.85 -1.95
C SER A 454 -23.01 -18.25 -0.65
N PHE A 455 -22.52 -17.80 0.51
CA PHE A 455 -23.18 -17.97 1.81
C PHE A 455 -24.02 -16.73 2.17
N SER A 456 -24.89 -16.26 1.28
CA SER A 456 -25.70 -15.06 1.53
C SER A 456 -26.97 -15.36 2.34
N LYS A 457 -26.96 -15.00 3.63
CA LYS A 457 -28.02 -14.15 4.18
C LYS A 457 -27.36 -12.82 4.52
N GLY A 458 -27.86 -11.73 3.93
CA GLY A 458 -27.29 -10.40 4.07
C GLY A 458 -27.19 -9.93 5.53
N PRO A 459 -26.31 -8.97 5.84
CA PRO A 459 -26.20 -8.43 7.18
C PRO A 459 -27.51 -7.72 7.55
N ILE A 460 -28.16 -8.20 8.61
CA ILE A 460 -29.06 -7.34 9.40
C ILE A 460 -28.13 -6.34 10.10
N LEU A 461 -28.31 -5.06 9.80
CA LEU A 461 -27.74 -3.94 10.55
C LEU A 461 -28.11 -4.12 12.02
N THR A 462 -27.24 -4.76 12.78
CA THR A 462 -27.33 -4.84 14.24
C THR A 462 -26.35 -3.84 14.81
N ALA A 463 -26.85 -3.03 15.74
CA ALA A 463 -26.18 -1.91 16.35
C ALA A 463 -24.72 -2.21 16.74
N ALA A 464 -23.86 -1.22 16.53
CA ALA A 464 -22.44 -1.18 16.90
C ALA A 464 -22.12 -2.01 18.16
N GLY A 465 -21.69 -3.25 17.94
CA GLY A 465 -21.20 -4.12 19.00
C GLY A 465 -19.79 -3.67 19.37
N ARG A 466 -19.60 -3.21 20.61
CA ARG A 466 -18.27 -2.89 21.18
C ARG A 466 -17.26 -3.97 20.79
N ALA A 467 -16.18 -3.57 20.13
CA ALA A 467 -15.04 -4.44 19.85
C ALA A 467 -14.59 -5.11 21.16
N LYS A 468 -14.50 -6.45 21.17
CA LYS A 468 -13.99 -7.19 22.33
C LYS A 468 -12.48 -6.94 22.43
N MET A 469 -12.08 -5.96 23.23
CA MET A 469 -10.68 -5.72 23.56
C MET A 469 -10.15 -6.79 24.51
N MET A 470 -9.00 -7.38 24.20
CA MET A 470 -8.19 -8.07 25.19
C MET A 470 -7.06 -7.12 25.60
N ARG A 471 -7.28 -6.30 26.65
CA ARG A 471 -6.16 -5.73 27.40
C ARG A 471 -5.73 -6.78 28.41
N ILE A 472 -4.51 -7.31 28.28
CA ILE A 472 -3.87 -8.08 29.34
C ILE A 472 -2.78 -7.17 29.93
N GLY A 473 -2.96 -6.77 31.19
CA GLY A 473 -1.87 -6.31 32.05
C GLY A 473 -1.77 -4.81 32.36
N MET A 474 -2.81 -4.18 32.92
CA MET A 474 -2.55 -3.25 34.03
C MET A 474 -3.03 -3.92 35.30
N SER A 475 -2.07 -4.34 36.13
CA SER A 475 -2.34 -4.70 37.52
C SER A 475 -2.79 -3.42 38.23
N SER A 476 -3.99 -3.48 38.80
CA SER A 476 -4.53 -2.49 39.72
C SER A 476 -3.73 -2.54 41.02
N ASP A 477 -2.76 -1.65 41.17
CA ASP A 477 -2.52 -0.85 42.37
C ASP A 477 -1.23 -0.03 42.21
N SER A 478 -1.37 1.20 41.72
CA SER A 478 -0.73 2.38 42.31
C SER A 478 -1.16 3.61 41.53
N LYS A 479 -1.69 4.59 42.25
CA LYS A 479 -1.74 5.97 41.78
C LYS A 479 -0.31 6.42 41.51
N LEU A 480 0.07 6.58 40.25
CA LEU A 480 1.19 7.43 39.86
C LEU A 480 0.86 8.06 38.51
N VAL A 481 0.31 9.26 38.63
CA VAL A 481 0.30 10.29 37.61
C VAL A 481 1.76 10.56 37.25
N THR A 482 2.22 10.16 36.07
CA THR A 482 3.48 10.67 35.52
C THR A 482 3.20 12.02 34.86
N HIS A 483 3.13 13.05 35.70
CA HIS A 483 3.47 14.40 35.27
C HIS A 483 4.92 14.35 34.75
N TYR A 484 5.13 14.77 33.49
CA TYR A 484 6.47 15.06 33.01
C TYR A 484 6.97 16.30 33.76
N ALA A 485 8.08 16.14 34.47
CA ALA A 485 8.76 17.23 35.17
C ALA A 485 9.27 18.26 34.16
N THR A 486 8.95 19.53 34.42
CA THR A 486 9.66 20.68 33.89
C THR A 486 11.10 20.64 34.38
N VAL A 487 12.04 20.61 33.43
CA VAL A 487 13.46 20.81 33.73
C VAL A 487 13.64 22.29 34.02
N ASN A 488 13.92 22.62 35.29
CA ASN A 488 14.40 23.93 35.68
C ASN A 488 15.85 24.09 35.21
N GLU A 489 16.09 25.16 34.47
CA GLU A 489 17.41 25.76 34.28
C GLU A 489 18.08 25.98 35.65
N ARG A 490 19.33 25.53 35.78
CA ARG A 490 20.23 25.94 36.86
C ARG A 490 21.61 26.13 36.27
N ASP A 491 21.92 27.41 36.04
CA ASP A 491 23.17 28.11 36.35
C ASP A 491 24.44 27.25 36.47
N GLU A 492 25.25 27.26 35.42
CA GLU A 492 26.68 26.95 35.51
C GLU A 492 27.43 28.24 35.85
N GLU A 493 27.70 28.44 37.14
CA GLU A 493 28.77 29.32 37.61
C GLU A 493 30.13 28.69 37.27
N GLY A 494 30.97 29.47 36.59
CA GLY A 494 32.31 29.08 36.20
C GLY A 494 33.32 29.13 37.33
N GLN A 495 34.19 28.12 37.38
CA GLN A 495 35.59 28.14 37.83
C GLN A 495 36.29 27.04 37.01
N GLY A 496 37.29 27.30 36.16
CA GLY A 496 38.55 27.93 36.48
C GLY A 496 39.64 26.85 36.54
N GLN A 497 40.31 26.57 35.42
CA GLN A 497 41.62 25.90 35.43
C GLN A 497 42.60 26.63 34.51
N SER A 498 43.61 27.18 35.16
CA SER A 498 44.85 27.74 34.64
C SER A 498 45.80 26.67 34.10
N LYS A 499 46.60 27.04 33.09
CA LYS A 499 48.05 26.76 32.95
C LYS A 499 48.56 27.54 31.73
N ASP A 500 49.34 28.59 31.94
CA ASP A 500 50.82 28.61 31.88
C ASP A 500 51.36 28.41 30.46
N THR A 501 51.57 29.48 29.69
CA THR A 501 52.86 30.18 29.46
C THR A 501 52.69 31.32 28.46
#